data_AF-A0AAX3PJX0-F1
#
_entry.id   AF-A0AAX3PJX0-F1
#
_cell.length_a   1.000
_cell.length_b   1.000
_cell.length_c   1.000
_cell.angle_alpha   90.00
_cell.angle_beta   90.00
_cell.angle_gamma   90.00
#
_symmetry.space_group_name_H-M   'P 1'
#
loop_
_entity.id
_entity.type
_entity.pdbx_description
1 polymer ?
#
loop_
_entity_poly.entity_id
_entity_poly.type
_entity_poly.pdbx_seq_one_letter_code
_entity_poly.pdbx_strand_id
1 'polypeptide(L)'
;MPSHSVDALWHILIEEFDDFYQSMSQRFLGYELIHKPHDLQVTESQRAAQRQQLLNTWHGACALHGLNPQNTQVLPRIFQVDAHVRWERGLIFSLPFMMTMYSQMTSSTSDFPQASATSSCSSSSCSGSSSSSDSSHSHSTSSDSSSSCSSCSSCGGGGGD
;
A
#
# COMPACT_ATOMS: atom_id res chain seq x y z
N MET A 1 -7.50 10.43 -3.76
CA MET A 1 -8.60 9.61 -4.31
C MET A 1 -8.79 9.89 -5.80
N PRO A 2 -9.20 8.91 -6.65
CA PRO A 2 -9.49 9.13 -8.08
C PRO A 2 -10.91 9.68 -8.33
N SER A 3 -11.52 10.35 -7.35
CA SER A 3 -12.82 11.01 -7.45
C SER A 3 -12.91 12.07 -6.34
N HIS A 4 -13.16 13.32 -6.71
CA HIS A 4 -13.30 14.44 -5.77
C HIS A 4 -14.62 14.38 -4.99
N SER A 5 -15.70 13.88 -5.59
CA SER A 5 -16.97 13.72 -4.87
C SER A 5 -16.84 12.66 -3.77
N VAL A 6 -16.16 11.54 -4.04
CA VAL A 6 -15.87 10.52 -3.03
C VAL A 6 -14.88 11.02 -1.99
N ASP A 7 -13.84 11.76 -2.40
CA ASP A 7 -12.88 12.39 -1.47
C ASP A 7 -13.60 13.31 -0.48
N ALA A 8 -14.50 14.17 -0.97
CA ALA A 8 -15.29 15.08 -0.13
C ALA A 8 -16.19 14.33 0.87
N LEU A 9 -16.87 13.26 0.43
CA LEU A 9 -17.68 12.43 1.33
C LEU A 9 -16.80 11.69 2.36
N TRP A 10 -15.61 11.28 1.96
CA TRP A 10 -14.64 10.64 2.84
C TRP A 10 -14.14 11.60 3.92
N HIS A 11 -13.90 12.87 3.58
CA HIS A 11 -13.57 13.90 4.57
C HIS A 11 -14.69 14.13 5.56
N ILE A 12 -15.95 14.23 5.10
CA ILE A 12 -17.11 14.33 6.00
C ILE A 12 -17.18 13.12 6.95
N LEU A 13 -16.91 11.90 6.45
CA LEU A 13 -16.92 10.69 7.27
C LEU A 13 -15.87 10.74 8.38
N ILE A 14 -14.67 11.24 8.09
CA ILE A 14 -13.58 11.34 9.07
C ILE A 14 -13.84 12.48 10.06
N GLU A 15 -14.25 13.65 9.57
CA GLU A 15 -14.34 14.88 10.36
C GLU A 15 -15.58 14.91 11.25
N GLU A 16 -16.73 14.46 10.73
CA GLU A 16 -18.02 14.55 11.44
C GLU A 16 -18.41 13.23 12.15
N PHE A 17 -17.84 12.10 11.71
CA PHE A 17 -18.21 10.76 12.19
C PHE A 17 -16.98 9.93 12.63
N ASP A 18 -16.01 10.58 13.28
CA ASP A 18 -14.72 9.98 13.68
C ASP A 18 -14.86 8.66 14.48
N ASP A 19 -15.72 8.61 15.51
CA ASP A 19 -15.94 7.39 16.30
C ASP A 19 -16.41 6.21 15.44
N PHE A 20 -17.31 6.48 14.49
CA PHE A 20 -17.79 5.48 13.55
C PHE A 20 -16.68 5.06 12.58
N TYR A 21 -15.92 6.03 12.07
CA TYR A 21 -14.82 5.81 11.15
C TYR A 21 -13.72 4.93 11.76
N GLN A 22 -13.32 5.20 13.01
CA GLN A 22 -12.34 4.41 13.75
C GLN A 22 -12.84 2.98 13.98
N SER A 23 -14.08 2.81 14.45
CA SER A 23 -14.68 1.49 14.67
C SER A 23 -14.79 0.68 13.37
N MET A 24 -15.21 1.32 12.28
CA MET A 24 -15.29 0.74 10.95
C MET A 24 -13.89 0.29 10.48
N SER A 25 -12.88 1.17 10.56
CA SER A 25 -11.52 0.87 10.15
C SER A 25 -10.94 -0.32 10.92
N GLN A 26 -11.10 -0.34 12.24
CA GLN A 26 -10.64 -1.45 13.07
C GLN A 26 -11.31 -2.78 12.71
N ARG A 27 -12.60 -2.77 12.37
CA ARG A 27 -13.36 -3.99 12.03
C ARG A 27 -13.03 -4.52 10.64
N PHE A 28 -12.87 -3.64 9.65
CA PHE A 28 -12.66 -4.06 8.26
C PHE A 28 -11.18 -4.27 7.93
N LEU A 29 -10.29 -3.45 8.49
CA LEU A 29 -8.86 -3.44 8.17
C LEU A 29 -8.01 -4.05 9.29
N GLY A 30 -8.53 -4.10 10.52
CA GLY A 30 -7.76 -4.53 11.70
C GLY A 30 -6.88 -3.43 12.30
N TYR A 31 -6.89 -2.24 11.72
CA TYR A 31 -6.16 -1.06 12.19
C TYR A 31 -6.89 0.22 11.77
N GLU A 32 -6.56 1.32 12.45
CA GLU A 32 -7.07 2.65 12.10
C GLU A 32 -6.32 3.22 10.89
N LEU A 33 -7.07 3.71 9.90
CA LEU A 33 -6.49 4.34 8.72
C LEU A 33 -6.37 5.85 8.97
N ILE A 34 -5.14 6.31 9.24
CA ILE A 34 -4.84 7.72 9.45
C ILE A 34 -4.88 8.45 8.11
N HIS A 35 -5.88 9.32 7.93
CA HIS A 35 -5.96 10.16 6.73
C HIS A 35 -4.89 11.25 6.78
N LYS A 36 -4.08 11.32 5.72
CA LYS A 36 -3.14 12.43 5.52
C LYS A 36 -3.59 13.25 4.30
N PRO A 37 -4.04 14.49 4.49
CA PRO A 37 -4.41 15.35 3.37
C PRO A 37 -3.18 15.65 2.51
N HIS A 38 -3.41 15.92 1.23
CA HIS A 38 -2.35 16.29 0.31
C HIS A 38 -1.90 17.73 0.56
N ASP A 39 -0.59 17.96 0.47
CA ASP A 39 -0.04 19.31 0.52
C ASP A 39 -0.47 20.11 -0.72
N LEU A 40 -0.76 21.41 -0.54
CA LEU A 40 -1.10 22.32 -1.64
C LEU A 40 0.09 22.59 -2.57
N GLN A 41 1.32 22.50 -2.05
CA GLN A 41 2.56 22.69 -2.79
C GLN A 41 3.28 21.35 -2.90
N VAL A 42 3.13 20.71 -4.06
CA VAL A 42 3.60 19.34 -4.28
C VAL A 42 4.98 19.36 -4.94
N THR A 43 5.97 18.78 -4.27
CA THR A 43 7.30 18.52 -4.83
C THR A 43 7.25 17.45 -5.93
N GLU A 44 8.26 17.36 -6.80
CA GLU A 44 8.26 16.36 -7.88
C GLU A 44 8.23 14.91 -7.33
N SER A 45 8.91 14.65 -6.21
CA SER A 45 8.88 13.34 -5.56
C SER A 45 7.48 12.99 -5.03
N GLN A 46 6.78 13.95 -4.43
CA GLN A 46 5.40 13.75 -3.99
C GLN A 46 4.45 13.53 -5.18
N ARG A 47 4.67 14.24 -6.30
CA ARG A 47 3.89 14.04 -7.54
C ARG A 47 4.09 12.64 -8.13
N ALA A 48 5.32 12.14 -8.11
CA ALA A 48 5.63 10.77 -8.51
C ALA A 48 4.92 9.75 -7.60
N ALA A 49 4.94 9.96 -6.28
CA ALA A 49 4.23 9.11 -5.32
C ALA A 49 2.70 9.14 -5.51
N GLN A 50 2.11 10.31 -5.76
CA GLN A 50 0.67 10.43 -6.07
C GLN A 50 0.30 9.68 -7.36
N ARG A 51 1.15 9.77 -8.40
CA ARG A 51 0.95 9.00 -9.63
C ARG A 51 1.03 7.50 -9.38
N GLN A 52 1.99 7.05 -8.56
CA GLN A 52 2.08 5.65 -8.13
C GLN A 52 0.79 5.20 -7.41
N GLN A 53 0.30 6.00 -6.46
CA GLN A 53 -0.93 5.70 -5.72
C GLN A 53 -2.17 5.64 -6.63
N LEU A 54 -2.27 6.52 -7.63
CA LEU A 54 -3.33 6.49 -8.63
C LEU A 54 -3.33 5.16 -9.39
N LEU A 55 -2.14 4.67 -9.78
CA LEU A 55 -1.99 3.43 -10.55
C LEU A 55 -2.18 2.17 -9.69
N ASN A 56 -1.76 2.21 -8.42
CA ASN A 56 -2.13 1.17 -7.45
C ASN A 56 -3.66 1.10 -7.26
N THR A 57 -4.32 2.25 -7.19
CA THR A 57 -5.78 2.34 -7.08
C THR A 57 -6.45 1.83 -8.35
N TRP A 58 -5.91 2.14 -9.53
CA TRP A 58 -6.37 1.58 -10.81
C TRP A 58 -6.31 0.05 -10.80
N HIS A 59 -5.18 -0.52 -10.43
CA HIS A 59 -4.99 -1.97 -10.35
C HIS A 59 -5.99 -2.62 -9.37
N GLY A 60 -6.09 -2.09 -8.15
CA GLY A 60 -7.03 -2.59 -7.13
C GLY A 60 -8.49 -2.48 -7.57
N ALA A 61 -8.88 -1.35 -8.14
CA ALA A 61 -10.25 -1.15 -8.63
C ALA A 61 -10.57 -2.09 -9.81
N CYS A 62 -9.64 -2.33 -10.72
CA CYS A 62 -9.82 -3.33 -11.77
C CYS A 62 -10.02 -4.73 -11.18
N ALA A 63 -9.17 -5.14 -10.22
CA ALA A 63 -9.28 -6.44 -9.58
C ALA A 63 -10.64 -6.64 -8.88
N LEU A 64 -11.12 -5.62 -8.14
CA LEU A 64 -12.43 -5.66 -7.47
C LEU A 64 -13.60 -5.81 -8.45
N HIS A 65 -13.44 -5.34 -9.69
CA HIS A 65 -14.44 -5.45 -10.75
C HIS A 65 -14.22 -6.64 -11.70
N GLY A 66 -13.22 -7.49 -11.46
CA GLY A 66 -12.86 -8.60 -12.36
C GLY A 66 -12.33 -8.13 -13.73
N LEU A 67 -11.78 -6.93 -13.80
CA LEU A 67 -11.23 -6.33 -15.02
C LEU A 67 -9.73 -6.58 -15.13
N ASN A 68 -9.22 -6.73 -16.36
CA ASN A 68 -7.78 -6.75 -16.61
C ASN A 68 -7.24 -5.30 -16.68
N PRO A 69 -6.34 -4.89 -15.76
CA PRO A 69 -5.84 -3.52 -15.71
C PRO A 69 -4.96 -3.12 -16.92
N GLN A 70 -4.38 -4.07 -17.65
CA GLN A 70 -3.62 -3.83 -18.88
C GLN A 70 -4.51 -3.75 -20.12
N ASN A 71 -5.65 -4.42 -20.10
CA ASN A 71 -6.55 -4.54 -21.25
C ASN A 71 -8.00 -4.72 -20.80
N THR A 72 -8.59 -3.64 -20.29
CA THR A 72 -10.02 -3.53 -19.98
C THR A 72 -10.76 -2.77 -21.09
N GLN A 73 -12.09 -2.86 -21.16
CA GLN A 73 -12.90 -2.05 -22.09
C GLN A 73 -13.68 -0.95 -21.38
N VAL A 74 -13.66 -0.93 -20.05
CA VAL A 74 -14.40 0.01 -19.23
C VAL A 74 -13.53 0.53 -18.08
N LEU A 75 -13.81 1.76 -17.65
CA LEU A 75 -13.20 2.30 -16.43
C LEU A 75 -13.84 1.63 -15.20
N PRO A 76 -13.06 1.30 -14.16
CA PRO A 76 -13.62 0.89 -12.87
C PRO A 76 -14.52 1.99 -12.30
N ARG A 77 -15.56 1.60 -11.55
CA ARG A 77 -16.63 2.51 -11.12
C ARG A 77 -16.11 3.75 -10.39
N ILE A 78 -15.11 3.60 -9.52
CA ILE A 78 -14.56 4.70 -8.72
C ILE A 78 -13.98 5.85 -9.59
N PHE A 79 -13.49 5.54 -10.79
CA PHE A 79 -12.97 6.53 -11.75
C PHE A 79 -14.07 7.22 -12.57
N GLN A 80 -15.30 6.72 -12.51
CA GLN A 80 -16.43 7.24 -13.28
C GLN A 80 -17.37 8.11 -12.42
N VAL A 81 -17.29 8.02 -11.09
CA VAL A 81 -18.27 8.62 -10.16
C VAL A 81 -18.46 10.10 -10.40
N ASP A 82 -17.37 10.86 -10.47
CA ASP A 82 -17.43 12.32 -10.63
C ASP A 82 -18.16 12.75 -11.90
N ALA A 83 -17.92 12.06 -13.01
CA ALA A 83 -18.61 12.30 -14.28
C ALA A 83 -20.09 11.91 -14.21
N HIS A 84 -20.43 10.82 -13.51
CA HIS A 84 -21.81 10.38 -13.34
C HIS A 84 -22.65 11.34 -12.50
N VAL A 85 -22.11 11.83 -11.39
CA VAL A 85 -22.82 12.78 -10.50
C VAL A 85 -22.71 14.23 -10.97
N ARG A 86 -21.93 14.48 -12.05
CA ARG A 86 -21.64 15.83 -12.59
C ARG A 86 -21.09 16.77 -11.53
N TRP A 87 -20.10 16.30 -10.76
CA TRP A 87 -19.44 17.12 -9.75
C TRP A 87 -18.74 18.32 -10.41
N GLU A 88 -18.98 19.54 -9.92
CA GLU A 88 -18.55 20.80 -10.58
C GLU A 88 -17.03 20.87 -10.80
N ARG A 89 -16.25 20.27 -9.90
CA ARG A 89 -14.79 20.14 -10.00
C ARG A 89 -14.35 18.69 -10.10
N GLY A 90 -15.17 17.84 -10.72
CA GLY A 90 -14.91 16.41 -10.81
C GLY A 90 -13.69 16.04 -11.67
N LEU A 91 -13.08 14.90 -11.37
CA LEU A 91 -12.06 14.29 -12.20
C LEU A 91 -12.71 13.47 -13.33
N ILE A 92 -12.27 13.68 -14.56
CA ILE A 92 -12.72 12.91 -15.73
C ILE A 92 -11.52 12.14 -16.28
N PHE A 93 -11.61 10.82 -16.23
CA PHE A 93 -10.55 9.94 -16.72
C PHE A 93 -10.84 9.45 -18.13
N SER A 94 -9.76 9.38 -18.92
CA SER A 94 -9.76 8.71 -20.22
C SER A 94 -9.25 7.27 -20.05
N LEU A 95 -10.00 6.31 -20.58
CA LEU A 95 -9.64 4.89 -20.53
C LEU A 95 -8.28 4.60 -21.22
N PRO A 96 -8.04 5.04 -22.48
CA PRO A 96 -6.73 4.89 -23.11
C PRO A 96 -5.58 5.52 -22.32
N PHE A 97 -5.83 6.67 -21.67
CA PHE A 97 -4.81 7.35 -20.88
C PHE A 97 -4.39 6.54 -19.66
N MET A 98 -5.37 6.01 -18.91
CA MET A 98 -5.11 5.20 -17.72
C MET A 98 -4.35 3.92 -18.07
N MET A 99 -4.74 3.22 -19.14
CA MET A 99 -4.02 2.02 -19.61
C MET A 99 -2.59 2.33 -20.00
N THR A 100 -2.38 3.38 -20.79
CA THR A 100 -1.05 3.78 -21.25
C THR A 100 -0.15 4.14 -20.08
N MET A 101 -0.68 4.86 -19.09
CA MET A 101 0.07 5.22 -17.89
C MET A 101 0.43 3.99 -17.06
N TYR A 102 -0.51 3.06 -16.90
CA TYR A 102 -0.29 1.81 -16.18
C TYR A 102 0.74 0.92 -16.88
N SER A 103 0.68 0.78 -18.20
CA SER A 103 1.64 -0.04 -18.96
C SER A 103 3.07 0.50 -18.85
N GLN A 104 3.26 1.82 -18.98
CA GLN A 104 4.57 2.47 -18.84
C GLN A 104 5.20 2.23 -17.47
N MET A 105 4.38 2.34 -16.43
CA MET A 105 4.80 2.09 -15.06
C MET A 105 5.22 0.63 -14.86
N THR A 106 4.37 -0.33 -15.22
CA THR A 106 4.68 -1.76 -15.08
C THR A 106 5.89 -2.21 -15.91
N SER A 107 6.21 -1.49 -16.98
CA SER A 107 7.41 -1.75 -17.80
C SER A 107 8.70 -1.18 -17.18
N SER A 108 8.57 -0.15 -16.33
CA SER A 108 9.69 0.55 -15.69
C SER A 108 10.04 -0.05 -14.32
N THR A 109 9.12 -0.78 -13.70
CA THR A 109 9.27 -1.39 -12.39
C THR A 109 9.01 -2.90 -12.50
N SER A 110 10.07 -3.70 -12.52
CA SER A 110 10.02 -5.16 -12.48
C SER A 110 9.45 -5.74 -11.18
N ASP A 111 9.23 -4.90 -10.16
CA ASP A 111 8.88 -5.29 -8.79
C ASP A 111 7.44 -4.91 -8.37
N PHE A 112 6.49 -4.83 -9.32
CA PHE A 112 5.09 -4.63 -8.93
C PHE A 112 4.56 -5.84 -8.16
N PRO A 113 3.85 -5.65 -7.03
CA PRO A 113 3.20 -6.76 -6.34
C PRO A 113 2.10 -7.30 -7.25
N GLN A 114 2.40 -8.40 -7.93
CA GLN A 114 1.38 -9.27 -8.49
C GLN A 114 0.56 -9.73 -7.29
N ALA A 115 -0.74 -9.44 -7.27
CA ALA A 115 -1.62 -9.89 -6.20
C ALA A 115 -1.80 -11.42 -6.30
N SER A 116 -0.77 -12.16 -5.91
CA SER A 116 -0.87 -13.56 -5.52
C SER A 116 -1.53 -13.58 -4.14
N ALA A 117 -2.73 -14.13 -4.08
CA ALA A 117 -3.41 -14.45 -2.85
C ALA A 117 -2.62 -15.53 -2.09
N THR A 118 -1.58 -15.15 -1.35
CA THR A 118 -0.99 -15.99 -0.28
C THR A 118 -0.34 -15.10 0.76
N SER A 119 -0.96 -15.06 1.95
CA SER A 119 -0.35 -14.68 3.22
C SER A 119 1.02 -15.31 3.40
N SER A 120 2.08 -14.51 3.61
CA SER A 120 3.26 -14.92 4.37
C SER A 120 4.06 -13.71 4.86
N CYS A 121 4.36 -13.78 6.15
CA CYS A 121 5.03 -12.83 7.03
C CYS A 121 6.42 -12.37 6.57
N SER A 122 6.64 -11.05 6.58
CA SER A 122 7.98 -10.46 6.54
C SER A 122 8.56 -10.43 7.96
N SER A 123 9.54 -11.28 8.25
CA SER A 123 10.37 -11.16 9.45
C SER A 123 11.68 -10.44 9.12
N SER A 124 11.95 -9.42 9.92
CA SER A 124 13.04 -8.45 9.89
C SER A 124 14.46 -9.01 10.12
N SER A 125 15.40 -8.46 9.34
CA SER A 125 16.76 -7.97 9.64
C SER A 125 17.66 -8.65 10.69
N CYS A 126 18.90 -8.99 10.28
CA CYS A 126 20.13 -8.68 11.02
C CYS A 126 21.41 -8.81 10.15
N SER A 127 21.81 -7.73 9.47
CA SER A 127 23.15 -7.63 8.86
C SER A 127 24.11 -7.03 9.90
N GLY A 128 24.94 -7.89 10.50
CA GLY A 128 25.98 -7.49 11.44
C GLY A 128 27.19 -6.90 10.70
N SER A 129 27.51 -5.64 10.99
CA SER A 129 28.72 -4.97 10.52
C SER A 129 29.78 -5.00 11.63
N SER A 130 30.87 -5.70 11.37
CA SER A 130 32.07 -5.76 12.20
C SER A 130 32.90 -4.47 12.07
N SER A 131 33.10 -3.74 13.17
CA SER A 131 34.09 -2.67 13.29
C SER A 131 35.12 -3.05 14.35
N SER A 132 36.33 -3.41 13.91
CA SER A 132 37.48 -3.70 14.77
C SER A 132 38.28 -2.41 14.98
N SER A 133 38.34 -1.92 16.21
CA SER A 133 39.24 -0.86 16.63
C SER A 133 40.04 -1.36 17.85
N ASP A 134 41.35 -1.47 17.67
CA ASP A 134 42.33 -1.80 18.70
C ASP A 134 42.45 -0.63 19.70
N SER A 135 42.28 -0.92 20.99
CA SER A 135 42.81 -0.14 22.11
C SER A 135 42.72 -0.99 23.38
N SER A 136 43.89 -1.33 23.91
CA SER A 136 44.09 -1.97 25.20
C SER A 136 43.66 -1.06 26.34
N HIS A 137 43.02 -1.61 27.39
CA HIS A 137 43.26 -1.36 28.82
C HIS A 137 42.25 -2.16 29.67
N SER A 138 42.63 -2.40 30.91
CA SER A 138 42.31 -3.56 31.73
C SER A 138 41.19 -3.35 32.76
N HIS A 139 40.68 -4.49 33.25
CA HIS A 139 40.03 -4.76 34.54
C HIS A 139 38.49 -4.88 34.62
N SER A 140 38.10 -6.13 34.89
CA SER A 140 37.17 -6.60 35.95
C SER A 140 35.64 -6.66 35.71
N THR A 141 35.14 -7.86 36.09
CA THR A 141 33.80 -8.28 36.55
C THR A 141 32.66 -8.60 35.56
N SER A 142 32.43 -9.92 35.46
CA SER A 142 31.15 -10.64 35.69
C SER A 142 30.08 -10.72 34.60
N SER A 143 29.80 -11.97 34.17
CA SER A 143 28.47 -12.64 34.02
C SER A 143 27.37 -11.95 33.19
N ASP A 144 26.69 -12.53 32.20
CA ASP A 144 26.21 -13.90 32.02
C ASP A 144 26.02 -14.24 30.53
N SER A 145 26.24 -15.52 30.19
CA SER A 145 25.95 -16.10 28.88
C SER A 145 24.53 -16.66 28.85
N SER A 146 23.72 -16.22 27.89
CA SER A 146 22.52 -16.96 27.48
C SER A 146 22.26 -16.77 25.99
N SER A 147 22.96 -17.55 25.19
CA SER A 147 22.57 -17.89 23.83
C SER A 147 21.25 -18.66 23.88
N SER A 148 20.23 -18.20 23.16
CA SER A 148 19.01 -18.98 22.92
C SER A 148 18.59 -18.81 21.47
N CYS A 149 19.09 -19.73 20.65
CA CYS A 149 18.55 -20.08 19.34
C CYS A 149 17.44 -21.12 19.56
N SER A 150 16.21 -20.79 19.19
CA SER A 150 15.04 -21.70 19.15
C SER A 150 13.93 -20.96 18.40
N SER A 151 13.18 -21.48 17.43
CA SER A 151 13.18 -22.75 16.71
C SER A 151 12.37 -22.50 15.44
N CYS A 152 12.84 -23.00 14.30
CA CYS A 152 12.03 -23.16 13.10
C CYS A 152 11.02 -24.31 13.33
N SER A 153 9.78 -24.16 12.89
CA SER A 153 8.79 -25.24 12.95
C SER A 153 7.90 -25.23 11.71
N SER A 154 8.15 -26.24 10.87
CA SER A 154 7.20 -27.07 10.11
C SER A 154 6.31 -26.45 9.02
N CYS A 155 6.74 -26.62 7.77
CA CYS A 155 5.87 -26.71 6.59
C CYS A 155 5.37 -28.16 6.43
N GLY A 156 4.12 -28.41 6.80
CA GLY A 156 3.42 -29.67 6.51
C GLY A 156 2.69 -29.58 5.17
N GLY A 157 3.20 -30.26 4.16
CA GLY A 157 2.48 -30.51 2.91
C GLY A 157 1.49 -31.67 3.08
N GLY A 158 0.32 -31.56 2.45
CA GLY A 158 -0.66 -32.63 2.34
C GLY A 158 -1.39 -32.51 1.01
N GLY A 159 -1.13 -33.45 0.10
CA GLY A 159 -1.93 -33.68 -1.09
C GLY A 159 -3.19 -34.48 -0.75
N GLY A 160 -4.22 -34.29 -1.58
CA GLY A 160 -5.44 -35.08 -1.62
C GLY A 160 -5.98 -35.02 -3.05
N ASP A 161 -6.33 -36.18 -3.55
CA ASP A 161 -6.85 -36.58 -4.86
C ASP A 161 -8.08 -35.81 -5.36
#